data_AF-A0A3D2SMV0-F1
#
_entry.id   AF-A0A3D2SMV0-F1
#
_cell.length_a   1.000
_cell.length_b   1.000
_cell.length_c   1.000
_cell.angle_alpha   90.00
_cell.angle_beta   90.00
_cell.angle_gamma   90.00
#
_symmetry.space_group_name_H-M   'P 1'
#
loop_
_entity.id
_entity.type
_entity.pdbx_description
1 polymer ?
#
loop_
_entity_poly.entity_id
_entity_poly.type
_entity_poly.pdbx_seq_one_letter_code
_entity_poly.pdbx_strand_id
1 'polypeptide(L)'
;MNAKINTPDHLPSSEKVSSAHIFQQAQQYAKQHELHFTGSVSPVDAWHLIQQGQAVLVDVRTNEERKFVGYVPESVHVAWATGTAFNRNPRF
;
A
#
# COMPACT_ATOMS: atom_id res chain seq x y z
N MET A 1 14.38 -29.36 -19.76
CA MET A 1 14.33 -27.96 -19.26
C MET A 1 12.95 -27.44 -19.53
N ASN A 2 12.11 -27.28 -18.49
CA ASN A 2 10.87 -26.50 -18.52
C ASN A 2 10.60 -26.11 -17.07
N ALA A 3 10.73 -24.82 -16.78
CA ALA A 3 10.58 -24.28 -15.44
C ALA A 3 9.13 -24.48 -14.98
N LYS A 4 8.96 -25.11 -13.81
CA LYS A 4 7.68 -25.20 -13.13
C LYS A 4 7.24 -23.78 -12.77
N ILE A 5 6.25 -23.27 -13.49
CA ILE A 5 5.52 -22.07 -13.08
C ILE A 5 4.65 -22.52 -11.92
N ASN A 6 5.10 -22.26 -10.69
CA ASN A 6 4.26 -22.38 -9.50
C ASN A 6 3.19 -21.29 -9.60
N THR A 7 2.04 -21.63 -10.17
CA THR A 7 0.79 -20.94 -9.88
C THR A 7 0.47 -21.16 -8.41
N PRO A 8 0.38 -20.13 -7.55
CA PRO A 8 -0.30 -20.31 -6.28
C PRO A 8 -1.80 -20.31 -6.59
N ASP A 9 -2.31 -21.50 -6.90
CA ASP A 9 -3.73 -21.82 -6.91
C ASP A 9 -4.17 -21.98 -5.45
N HIS A 10 -4.45 -20.84 -4.81
CA HIS A 10 -5.41 -20.75 -3.71
C HIS A 10 -5.71 -19.27 -3.49
N LEU A 11 -6.82 -18.79 -4.06
CA LEU A 11 -7.55 -17.71 -3.41
C LEU A 11 -8.07 -18.31 -2.10
N PRO A 12 -7.64 -17.86 -0.91
CA PRO A 12 -8.24 -18.32 0.32
C PRO A 12 -9.69 -17.82 0.32
N SER A 13 -10.61 -18.78 0.27
CA SER A 13 -12.02 -18.60 0.58
C SER A 13 -12.14 -17.79 1.87
N SER A 14 -12.70 -16.57 1.78
CA SER A 14 -13.37 -15.77 2.82
C SER A 14 -13.22 -16.16 4.31
N GLU A 15 -12.03 -16.49 4.79
CA GLU A 15 -11.71 -16.33 6.21
C GLU A 15 -11.50 -14.83 6.39
N LYS A 16 -12.26 -14.22 7.31
CA LYS A 16 -12.09 -12.81 7.66
C LYS A 16 -10.65 -12.61 8.14
N VAL A 17 -9.75 -12.20 7.25
CA VAL A 17 -8.38 -11.85 7.64
C VAL A 17 -8.50 -10.67 8.60
N SER A 18 -8.20 -10.93 9.87
CA SER A 18 -8.27 -9.90 10.90
C SER A 18 -7.25 -8.80 10.60
N SER A 19 -7.60 -7.54 10.84
CA SER A 19 -6.67 -6.41 10.72
C SER A 19 -5.39 -6.63 11.54
N ALA A 20 -5.53 -7.23 12.72
CA ALA A 20 -4.41 -7.60 13.57
C ALA A 20 -3.43 -8.56 12.88
N HIS A 21 -3.95 -9.54 12.13
CA HIS A 21 -3.13 -10.50 11.39
C HIS A 21 -2.35 -9.80 10.26
N ILE A 22 -3.00 -8.89 9.51
CA ILE A 22 -2.36 -8.10 8.46
C ILE A 22 -1.20 -7.28 9.03
N PHE A 23 -1.43 -6.55 10.14
CA PHE A 23 -0.39 -5.74 10.76
C PHE A 23 0.75 -6.58 11.34
N GLN A 24 0.45 -7.72 11.95
CA GLN A 24 1.48 -8.64 12.44
C GLN A 24 2.36 -9.16 11.29
N GLN A 25 1.75 -9.54 10.17
CA GLN A 25 2.49 -10.02 9.01
C GLN A 25 3.38 -8.92 8.41
N ALA A 26 2.89 -7.68 8.33
CA ALA A 26 3.67 -6.53 7.88
C ALA A 26 4.87 -6.24 8.79
N GLN A 27 4.68 -6.29 10.11
CA GLN A 27 5.76 -6.11 11.09
C GLN A 27 6.80 -7.23 11.03
N GLN A 28 6.35 -8.48 10.87
CA GLN A 28 7.24 -9.62 10.69
C GLN A 28 8.11 -9.44 9.43
N TYR A 29 7.50 -9.00 8.32
CA TYR A 29 8.22 -8.69 7.09
C TYR A 29 9.28 -7.59 7.30
N ALA A 30 8.93 -6.50 7.99
CA ALA A 30 9.90 -5.45 8.30
C ALA A 30 11.10 -5.96 9.10
N LYS A 31 10.87 -6.80 10.12
CA LYS A 31 11.95 -7.38 10.94
C LYS A 31 12.85 -8.31 10.13
N GLN A 32 12.25 -9.16 9.29
CA GLN A 32 12.99 -10.11 8.46
C GLN A 32 13.86 -9.43 7.40
N HIS A 33 13.45 -8.25 6.94
CA HIS A 33 14.13 -7.50 5.89
C HIS A 33 14.84 -6.23 6.40
N GLU A 34 14.94 -6.06 7.72
CA GLU A 34 15.61 -4.91 8.37
C GLU A 34 15.13 -3.55 7.83
N LEU A 35 13.82 -3.43 7.58
CA LEU A 35 13.24 -2.21 7.01
C LEU A 35 13.20 -1.09 8.05
N HIS A 36 13.40 0.14 7.59
CA HIS A 36 13.34 1.34 8.43
C HIS A 36 11.90 1.83 8.70
N PHE A 37 10.90 1.00 8.37
CA PHE A 37 9.48 1.28 8.52
C PHE A 37 8.74 0.03 9.00
N THR A 38 7.52 0.21 9.50
CA THR A 38 6.77 -0.81 10.27
C THR A 38 6.34 -2.04 9.47
N GLY A 39 6.45 -2.03 8.15
CA GLY A 39 6.07 -3.16 7.30
C GLY A 39 5.52 -2.76 5.95
N SER A 40 5.30 -3.78 5.11
CA SER A 40 4.60 -3.65 3.83
C SER A 40 3.35 -4.52 3.86
N VAL A 41 2.27 -4.04 3.23
CA VAL A 41 1.00 -4.75 3.09
C VAL A 41 0.71 -4.97 1.60
N SER A 42 0.06 -6.08 1.26
CA SER A 42 -0.37 -6.31 -0.12
C SER A 42 -1.47 -5.31 -0.51
N PRO A 43 -1.67 -5.01 -1.82
CA PRO A 43 -2.76 -4.14 -2.25
C PRO A 43 -4.15 -4.63 -1.81
N VAL A 44 -4.35 -5.96 -1.75
CA VAL A 44 -5.60 -6.58 -1.31
C VAL A 44 -5.83 -6.34 0.18
N ASP A 45 -4.81 -6.56 1.00
CA ASP A 45 -4.88 -6.33 2.45
C ASP A 45 -5.07 -4.85 2.79
N ALA A 46 -4.35 -3.97 2.07
CA ALA A 46 -4.50 -2.53 2.21
C ALA A 46 -5.94 -2.08 1.92
N TRP A 47 -6.52 -2.57 0.82
CA TRP A 47 -7.91 -2.28 0.47
C TRP A 47 -8.89 -2.83 1.52
N HIS A 48 -8.65 -4.04 2.03
CA HIS A 48 -9.45 -4.60 3.11
C HIS A 48 -9.41 -3.74 4.37
N LEU A 49 -8.22 -3.25 4.78
CA LEU A 49 -8.08 -2.37 5.94
C LEU A 49 -8.82 -1.04 5.77
N ILE A 50 -8.75 -0.43 4.57
CA ILE A 50 -9.47 0.82 4.25
C ILE A 50 -10.99 0.59 4.33
N GLN A 51 -11.49 -0.48 3.73
CA GLN A 51 -12.92 -0.79 3.71
C GLN A 51 -13.49 -1.09 5.11
N GLN A 52 -12.66 -1.58 6.04
CA GLN A 52 -13.02 -1.80 7.44
C GLN A 52 -12.81 -0.57 8.34
N GLY A 53 -12.40 0.58 7.78
CA GLY A 53 -12.10 1.79 8.54
C GLY A 53 -10.90 1.64 9.49
N GLN A 54 -10.03 0.66 9.25
CA GLN A 54 -8.86 0.36 10.09
C GLN A 54 -7.59 1.06 9.59
N ALA A 55 -7.63 1.68 8.42
CA ALA A 55 -6.53 2.44 7.84
C ALA A 55 -7.05 3.61 6.99
N VAL A 56 -6.22 4.64 6.85
CA VAL A 56 -6.43 5.77 5.94
C VAL A 56 -5.43 5.66 4.80
N LEU A 57 -5.90 5.79 3.56
CA LEU A 57 -5.03 5.85 2.39
C LEU A 57 -4.49 7.27 2.22
N VAL A 58 -3.17 7.42 2.29
CA VAL A 58 -2.47 8.67 1.97
C VAL A 58 -1.80 8.54 0.62
N ASP A 59 -2.29 9.31 -0.36
CA ASP A 59 -1.67 9.47 -1.67
C ASP A 59 -0.58 10.54 -1.58
N VAL A 60 0.68 10.14 -1.75
CA VAL A 60 1.82 11.06 -1.66
C VAL A 60 2.29 11.58 -3.03
N ARG A 61 1.64 11.15 -4.12
CA ARG A 61 2.06 11.48 -5.50
C ARG A 61 2.00 12.98 -5.77
N THR A 62 2.64 13.41 -6.85
CA THR A 62 2.51 14.81 -7.32
C THR A 62 1.07 15.13 -7.71
N ASN A 63 0.72 16.42 -7.72
CA ASN A 63 -0.60 16.88 -8.18
C ASN A 63 -0.85 16.47 -9.64
N GLU A 64 0.18 16.59 -10.47
CA GLU A 64 0.15 16.30 -11.90
C GLU A 64 -0.14 14.81 -12.16
N GLU A 65 0.57 13.92 -11.46
CA GLU A 65 0.35 12.48 -11.56
C GLU A 65 -1.06 12.09 -11.08
N ARG A 66 -1.51 12.64 -9.94
CA ARG A 66 -2.85 12.40 -9.41
C ARG A 66 -3.95 12.82 -10.39
N LYS A 67 -3.76 13.93 -11.09
CA LYS A 67 -4.72 14.45 -12.08
C LYS A 67 -4.74 13.61 -13.35
N PHE A 68 -3.58 13.16 -13.84
CA PHE A 68 -3.47 12.43 -15.10
C PHE A 68 -3.83 10.95 -14.97
N VAL A 69 -3.41 10.29 -13.87
CA VAL A 69 -3.63 8.85 -13.65
C VAL A 69 -4.97 8.58 -12.96
N GLY A 70 -5.49 9.55 -12.21
CA GLY A 70 -6.63 9.38 -11.33
C GLY A 70 -6.23 9.03 -9.91
N TYR A 71 -7.23 8.90 -9.04
CA TYR A 71 -7.03 8.73 -7.60
C TYR A 71 -8.16 7.92 -6.97
N VAL A 72 -7.89 7.39 -5.79
CA VAL A 72 -8.88 6.67 -4.99
C VAL A 72 -9.75 7.69 -4.25
N PRO A 73 -11.09 7.68 -4.40
CA PRO A 73 -11.97 8.56 -3.64
C PRO A 73 -11.73 8.44 -2.13
N GLU A 74 -11.94 9.53 -1.38
CA GLU A 74 -11.69 9.61 0.08
C GLU A 74 -10.23 9.41 0.53
N SER A 75 -9.27 9.20 -0.38
CA SER A 75 -7.84 9.25 -0.02
C SER A 75 -7.40 10.65 0.36
N VAL A 76 -6.54 10.74 1.37
CA VAL A 76 -5.89 11.98 1.78
C VAL A 76 -4.71 12.22 0.85
N HIS A 77 -4.60 13.41 0.26
CA HIS A 77 -3.50 13.73 -0.64
C HIS A 77 -2.48 14.65 0.03
N VAL A 78 -1.21 14.22 0.05
CA VAL A 78 -0.07 14.98 0.58
C VAL A 78 1.10 14.87 -0.39
N ALA A 79 1.14 15.76 -1.38
CA ALA A 79 2.17 15.70 -2.42
C ALA A 79 3.60 15.86 -1.85
N TRP A 80 4.49 14.91 -2.15
CA TRP A 80 5.91 14.99 -1.77
C TRP A 80 6.69 16.06 -2.54
N ALA A 81 6.22 16.40 -3.75
CA ALA A 81 6.75 17.44 -4.61
C ALA A 81 5.65 18.03 -5.49
N THR A 82 5.92 19.22 -6.05
CA THR A 82 4.97 19.95 -6.90
C THR A 82 5.60 20.46 -8.20
N GLY A 83 4.78 20.55 -9.24
CA GLY A 83 5.18 21.04 -10.55
C GLY A 83 6.05 20.05 -11.32
N THR A 84 6.26 20.33 -12.60
CA THR A 84 7.06 19.50 -13.51
C THR A 84 8.55 19.49 -13.17
N ALA A 85 9.01 20.45 -12.38
CA ALA A 85 10.38 20.51 -11.87
C ALA A 85 10.61 19.68 -10.59
N PHE A 86 9.57 19.00 -10.06
CA PHE A 86 9.64 18.24 -8.81
C PHE A 86 10.19 19.05 -7.63
N ASN A 87 9.66 20.26 -7.45
CA ASN A 87 10.03 21.09 -6.32
C ASN A 87 9.57 20.40 -5.02
N ARG A 88 10.51 20.06 -4.13
CA ARG A 88 10.23 19.38 -2.86
C ARG A 88 9.24 20.19 -2.03
N ASN A 89 8.22 19.52 -1.52
CA ASN A 89 7.26 20.15 -0.60
C ASN A 89 7.92 20.32 0.78
N PRO A 90 8.13 21.55 1.28
CA PRO A 90 8.76 21.78 2.59
C PRO A 90 7.85 21.43 3.78
N ARG A 91 6.58 21.07 3.53
CA ARG A 91 5.61 20.64 4.53
C ARG A 91 5.34 19.13 4.51
N PHE A 92 6.12 18.38 3.74
CA PHE A 92 6.08 16.92 3.76
C PHE A 92 6.90 16.40 4.95
#